data_AF-A0A7Z8NS85-F1
#
_entry.id   AF-A0A7Z8NS85-F1
#
_cell.length_a   1.000
_cell.length_b   1.000
_cell.length_c   1.000
_cell.angle_alpha   90.00
_cell.angle_beta   90.00
_cell.angle_gamma   90.00
#
_symmetry.space_group_name_H-M   'P 1'
#
loop_
_entity.id
_entity.type
_entity.pdbx_description
1 polymer ?
#
loop_
_entity_poly.entity_id
_entity_poly.type
_entity_poly.pdbx_seq_one_letter_code
_entity_poly.pdbx_strand_id
1 'polypeptide(L)'
;MSVDVSIAALDTAASELETVASELQALDVAGAFAGIEAALPGSAVPDAAVWVSTRVGAAVQVLGDNIRAMSASASGSADGYRQADGSVQSRFGAMGVF
;
A
#
# COMPACT_ATOMS: atom_id res chain seq x y z
N MET A 1 -10.98 27.15 -1.05
CA MET A 1 -10.59 25.94 -0.30
C MET A 1 -9.10 25.75 -0.58
N SER A 2 -8.20 26.18 0.32
CA SER A 2 -6.78 25.82 0.19
C SER A 2 -6.62 24.44 0.80
N VAL A 3 -6.00 23.54 0.07
CA VAL A 3 -5.60 22.24 0.60
C VAL A 3 -4.22 22.46 1.21
N ASP A 4 -4.14 22.60 2.53
CA ASP A 4 -2.86 22.58 3.24
C ASP A 4 -2.39 21.12 3.30
N VAL A 5 -1.63 20.71 2.28
CA VAL A 5 -0.98 19.40 2.27
C VAL A 5 0.34 19.51 3.02
N SER A 6 0.38 18.94 4.22
CA SER A 6 1.63 18.81 4.97
C SER A 6 2.50 17.71 4.35
N ILE A 7 3.73 18.06 3.94
CA ILE A 7 4.73 17.09 3.45
C ILE A 7 4.97 15.99 4.50
N ALA A 8 5.02 16.35 5.78
CA ALA A 8 5.18 15.39 6.87
C ALA A 8 3.99 14.41 6.95
N ALA A 9 2.77 14.87 6.68
CA ALA A 9 1.59 13.99 6.67
C ALA A 9 1.63 13.02 5.48
N LEU A 10 2.17 13.44 4.32
CA LEU A 10 2.37 12.55 3.17
C LEU A 10 3.42 11.48 3.45
N ASP A 11 4.51 11.83 4.13
CA ASP A 11 5.54 10.86 4.54
C ASP A 11 5.00 9.83 5.54
N THR A 12 4.23 10.28 6.53
CA THR A 12 3.56 9.38 7.49
C THR A 12 2.61 8.45 6.76
N ALA A 13 1.76 8.98 5.87
CA ALA A 13 0.83 8.17 5.09
C ALA A 13 1.56 7.14 4.22
N ALA A 14 2.65 7.52 3.54
CA ALA A 14 3.45 6.59 2.75
C ALA A 14 4.02 5.45 3.60
N SER A 15 4.60 5.78 4.76
CA SER A 15 5.15 4.77 5.68
C SER A 15 4.07 3.81 6.19
N GLU A 16 2.92 4.33 6.62
CA GLU A 16 1.81 3.50 7.11
C GLU A 16 1.26 2.58 6.02
N LEU A 17 1.11 3.10 4.79
CA LEU A 17 0.67 2.29 3.65
C LEU A 17 1.69 1.21 3.28
N GLU A 18 3.00 1.50 3.32
CA GLU A 18 4.02 0.47 3.06
C GLU A 18 4.02 -0.62 4.14
N THR A 19 3.80 -0.25 5.41
CA THR A 19 3.62 -1.24 6.49
C THR A 19 2.42 -2.15 6.20
N VAL A 20 1.26 -1.57 5.87
CA VAL A 20 0.05 -2.35 5.57
C VAL A 20 0.24 -3.25 4.33
N ALA A 21 0.88 -2.74 3.27
CA ALA A 21 1.18 -3.55 2.08
C ALA A 21 2.08 -4.75 2.40
N SER A 22 3.08 -4.53 3.26
CA SER A 22 4.00 -5.58 3.72
C SER A 22 3.28 -6.62 4.58
N GLU A 23 2.40 -6.19 5.49
CA GLU A 23 1.57 -7.08 6.31
C GLU A 23 0.63 -7.92 5.46
N LEU A 24 -0.03 -7.32 4.45
CA LEU A 24 -0.89 -8.05 3.52
C LEU A 24 -0.11 -9.10 2.71
N GLN A 25 1.13 -8.80 2.30
CA GLN A 25 1.99 -9.75 1.61
C GLN A 25 2.47 -10.89 2.50
N ALA A 26 2.53 -10.68 3.81
CA ALA A 26 2.92 -11.70 4.79
C ALA A 26 1.75 -12.60 5.24
N LEU A 27 0.50 -12.29 4.86
CA LEU A 27 -0.66 -13.07 5.25
C LEU A 27 -0.64 -14.48 4.63
N ASP A 28 -0.64 -15.50 5.49
CA ASP A 28 -0.84 -16.88 5.08
C ASP A 28 -2.34 -17.18 4.88
N VAL A 29 -2.84 -16.82 3.69
CA VAL A 29 -4.22 -17.10 3.30
C VAL A 29 -4.44 -18.61 3.12
N ALA A 30 -3.45 -19.36 2.64
CA ALA A 30 -3.62 -20.78 2.36
C ALA A 30 -3.71 -21.61 3.65
N GLY A 31 -2.91 -21.27 4.67
CA GLY A 31 -2.94 -21.90 5.98
C GLY A 31 -4.28 -21.78 6.68
N ALA A 32 -5.05 -20.71 6.44
CA ALA A 32 -6.40 -20.56 6.97
C ALA A 32 -7.39 -21.64 6.46
N PHE A 33 -7.08 -22.31 5.35
CA PHE A 33 -7.89 -23.39 4.78
C PHE A 33 -7.33 -24.79 5.07
N ALA A 34 -6.19 -24.90 5.74
CA ALA A 34 -5.59 -26.19 6.06
C ALA A 34 -6.50 -27.03 6.97
N GLY A 35 -6.68 -28.31 6.66
CA GLY A 35 -7.49 -29.24 7.44
C GLY A 35 -8.98 -29.22 7.12
N ILE A 36 -9.46 -28.29 6.28
CA ILE A 36 -10.85 -28.25 5.81
C ILE A 36 -11.17 -29.50 4.98
N GLU A 37 -10.19 -30.03 4.26
CA GLU A 37 -10.30 -31.24 3.45
C GLU A 37 -10.70 -32.49 4.27
N ALA A 38 -10.35 -32.51 5.56
CA ALA A 38 -10.67 -33.61 6.47
C ALA A 38 -12.02 -33.42 7.18
N ALA A 39 -12.63 -32.24 7.10
CA ALA A 39 -13.84 -31.91 7.83
C ALA A 39 -15.09 -32.59 7.25
N LEU A 40 -15.15 -32.78 5.92
CA LEU A 40 -16.26 -33.43 5.22
C LEU A 40 -15.76 -34.44 4.16
N PRO A 41 -15.34 -35.64 4.58
CA PRO A 41 -14.88 -36.68 3.66
C PRO A 41 -15.97 -37.09 2.67
N GLY A 42 -15.60 -37.23 1.39
CA GLY A 42 -16.52 -37.62 0.31
C GLY A 42 -17.35 -36.48 -0.28
N SER A 43 -17.15 -35.24 0.17
CA SER A 43 -17.77 -34.04 -0.41
C SER A 43 -16.83 -33.30 -1.37
N ALA A 44 -17.35 -32.31 -2.09
CA ALA A 44 -16.56 -31.39 -2.94
C ALA A 44 -15.88 -30.26 -2.15
N VAL A 45 -15.93 -30.30 -0.81
CA VAL A 45 -15.34 -29.27 0.08
C VAL A 45 -13.83 -29.10 -0.11
N PRO A 46 -13.01 -30.17 -0.26
CA PRO A 46 -11.56 -30.00 -0.49
C PRO A 46 -11.25 -29.19 -1.76
N ASP A 47 -11.92 -29.50 -2.88
CA ASP A 47 -11.72 -28.80 -4.15
C ASP A 47 -12.19 -27.35 -4.07
N ALA A 48 -13.33 -27.11 -3.43
CA ALA A 48 -13.84 -25.77 -3.19
C ALA A 48 -12.88 -24.94 -2.30
N ALA A 49 -12.32 -25.55 -1.25
CA ALA A 49 -11.38 -24.88 -0.35
C ALA A 49 -10.10 -24.43 -1.09
N VAL A 50 -9.55 -25.27 -1.97
CA VAL A 50 -8.40 -24.91 -2.80
C VAL A 50 -8.73 -23.76 -3.75
N TRP A 51 -9.89 -23.80 -4.40
CA TRP A 51 -10.29 -22.74 -5.33
C TRP A 51 -10.52 -21.40 -4.62
N VAL A 52 -11.19 -21.42 -3.46
CA VAL A 52 -11.43 -20.23 -2.65
C VAL A 52 -10.11 -19.67 -2.12
N SER A 53 -9.26 -20.50 -1.52
CA SER A 53 -7.97 -20.05 -0.97
C SER A 53 -7.10 -19.40 -2.03
N THR A 54 -7.08 -19.96 -3.25
CA THR A 54 -6.35 -19.39 -4.39
C THR A 54 -6.90 -18.01 -4.80
N ARG A 55 -8.22 -17.86 -4.92
CA ARG A 55 -8.83 -16.57 -5.31
C ARG A 55 -8.68 -15.51 -4.22
N VAL A 56 -8.82 -15.88 -2.96
CA VAL A 56 -8.62 -14.98 -1.82
C VAL A 56 -7.16 -14.57 -1.74
N GLY A 57 -6.21 -15.50 -1.91
CA GLY A 57 -4.78 -15.20 -1.95
C GLY A 57 -4.43 -14.21 -3.06
N ALA A 58 -4.94 -14.43 -4.26
CA ALA A 58 -4.76 -13.49 -5.37
C ALA A 58 -5.37 -12.11 -5.08
N ALA A 59 -6.56 -12.04 -4.47
CA ALA A 59 -7.20 -10.77 -4.12
C ALA A 59 -6.39 -10.00 -3.07
N VAL A 60 -5.83 -10.69 -2.07
CA VAL A 60 -4.97 -10.07 -1.04
C VAL A 60 -3.67 -9.54 -1.66
N GLN A 61 -3.07 -10.27 -2.60
CA GLN A 61 -1.89 -9.79 -3.33
C GLN A 61 -2.19 -8.51 -4.13
N VAL A 62 -3.28 -8.50 -4.90
CA VAL A 62 -3.70 -7.31 -5.66
C VAL A 62 -3.98 -6.12 -4.75
N LEU A 63 -4.61 -6.36 -3.58
CA LEU A 63 -4.84 -5.30 -2.59
C LEU A 63 -3.50 -4.76 -2.06
N GLY A 64 -2.56 -5.62 -1.71
CA GLY A 64 -1.22 -5.22 -1.27
C GLY A 64 -0.48 -4.38 -2.31
N ASP A 65 -0.53 -4.78 -3.58
CA ASP A 65 0.08 -4.03 -4.68
C ASP A 65 -0.55 -2.65 -4.88
N ASN A 66 -1.88 -2.57 -4.79
CA ASN A 66 -2.60 -1.29 -4.86
C ASN A 66 -2.22 -0.35 -3.71
N ILE A 67 -2.10 -0.87 -2.49
CA ILE A 67 -1.69 -0.09 -1.32
C ILE A 67 -0.24 0.39 -1.48
N ARG A 68 0.67 -0.46 -1.98
CA ARG A 68 2.04 -0.05 -2.29
C ARG A 68 2.09 1.04 -3.37
N ALA A 69 1.23 0.96 -4.39
CA ALA A 69 1.11 2.03 -5.38
C ALA A 69 0.60 3.35 -4.77
N MET A 70 -0.30 3.29 -3.79
CA MET A 70 -0.75 4.47 -3.04
C MET A 70 0.40 5.05 -2.19
N SER A 71 1.19 4.20 -1.52
CA SER A 71 2.40 4.62 -0.80
C SER A 71 3.36 5.37 -1.72
N ALA A 72 3.68 4.79 -2.88
CA ALA A 72 4.54 5.42 -3.89
C ALA A 72 3.97 6.76 -4.39
N SER A 73 2.65 6.87 -4.54
CA SER A 73 1.99 8.12 -4.93
C SER A 73 2.09 9.20 -3.85
N ALA A 74 1.97 8.82 -2.58
CA ALA A 74 2.13 9.73 -1.44
C ALA A 74 3.59 10.23 -1.33
N SER A 75 4.58 9.34 -1.43
CA SER A 75 6.00 9.70 -1.47
C SER A 75 6.33 10.60 -2.65
N GLY A 76 5.87 10.26 -3.86
CA GLY A 76 6.08 11.08 -5.05
C GLY A 76 5.46 12.47 -4.95
N SER A 77 4.32 12.59 -4.28
CA SER A 77 3.70 13.89 -3.99
C SER A 77 4.56 14.72 -3.02
N ALA A 78 5.08 14.10 -1.96
CA ALA A 78 5.96 14.76 -1.01
C ALA A 78 7.25 15.27 -1.68
N ASP A 79 7.87 14.45 -2.53
CA ASP A 79 9.05 14.83 -3.32
C ASP A 79 8.76 16.00 -4.26
N GLY A 80 7.60 15.99 -4.93
CA GLY A 80 7.15 17.09 -5.77
C GLY A 80 7.03 18.41 -5.01
N TYR A 81 6.45 18.38 -3.81
CA TYR A 81 6.34 19.58 -2.96
C TYR A 81 7.70 20.07 -2.48
N ARG A 82 8.60 19.19 -2.02
CA ARG A 82 9.97 19.57 -1.62
C ARG A 82 10.74 20.24 -2.76
N GLN A 83 10.60 19.71 -3.97
CA GLN A 83 11.25 20.29 -5.15
C GLN A 83 10.67 21.66 -5.52
N ALA A 84 9.35 21.81 -5.44
CA ALA A 84 8.69 23.09 -5.65
C ALA A 84 9.15 24.14 -4.63
N ASP A 85 9.15 23.81 -3.34
CA ASP A 85 9.61 24.68 -2.26
C ASP A 85 11.08 25.09 -2.43
N GLY A 86 11.96 24.13 -2.75
CA GLY A 86 13.37 24.41 -3.03
C GLY A 86 13.56 25.35 -4.23
N SER A 87 12.75 25.19 -5.28
CA SER A 87 12.80 26.07 -6.45
C SER A 87 12.33 27.50 -6.13
N VAL A 88 11.31 27.64 -5.29
CA VAL A 88 10.79 28.92 -4.82
C VAL A 88 11.82 29.60 -3.93
N GLN A 89 12.36 28.88 -2.95
CA GLN A 89 13.41 29.39 -2.06
C GLN A 89 14.65 29.83 -2.83
N SER A 90 15.07 29.07 -3.86
CA SER A 90 16.20 29.46 -4.71
C SER A 90 15.92 30.77 -5.48
N ARG A 91 14.72 30.91 -6.04
CA ARG A 91 14.31 32.12 -6.80
C ARG A 91 14.23 33.36 -5.91
N PHE A 92 13.62 33.25 -4.73
CA PHE A 92 13.49 34.38 -3.81
C PHE A 92 14.80 34.69 -3.07
N GLY A 93 15.60 33.66 -2.73
CA GLY A 93 16.94 33.84 -2.19
C GLY A 93 17.88 34.54 -3.18
N ALA A 94 17.74 34.29 -4.48
CA ALA A 94 18.46 35.00 -5.52
C ALA A 94 17.99 36.46 -5.73
N MET A 95 16.75 36.80 -5.37
CA MET A 95 16.21 38.17 -5.44
C MET A 95 16.54 39.03 -4.22
N GLY A 96 16.90 38.43 -3.07
CA GLY A 96 17.26 39.13 -1.84
C GLY A 96 18.73 39.56 -1.73
N VAL A 97 19.53 39.34 -2.78
CA VAL A 97 20.94 39.75 -2.86
C VAL A 97 21.08 40.89 -3.87
N PHE A 98 20.59 42.08 -3.50
CA PHE A 98 20.97 43.38 -4.08
C PHE A 98 20.82 44.46 -3.02
#